data_AF-A0A2W6ZUT3-F1
#
_entry.id   AF-A0A2W6ZUT3-F1
#
_cell.length_a   1.000
_cell.length_b   1.000
_cell.length_c   1.000
_cell.angle_alpha   90.00
_cell.angle_beta   90.00
_cell.angle_gamma   90.00
#
_symmetry.space_group_name_H-M   'P 1'
#
loop_
_entity.id
_entity.type
_entity.pdbx_description
1 polymer ?
#
loop_
_entity_poly.entity_id
_entity_poly.type
_entity_poly.pdbx_seq_one_letter_code
_entity_poly.pdbx_strand_id
1 'polypeptide(L)'
;MSSSALPVNYLFLKRFDLQLVRLGRLAERYCKDDPYTCLIRLRQYGDLLAQLTATKVELYKDAHENQVDLLGRARSPRLSVTCYG
;
A
#
# COMPACT_ATOMS: atom_id res chain seq x y z
N MET A 1 4.65 -27.99 14.76
CA MET A 1 3.72 -27.13 15.51
C MET A 1 4.09 -25.67 15.22
N SER A 2 3.58 -25.09 14.13
CA SER A 2 3.82 -23.68 13.80
C SER A 2 2.51 -22.95 13.96
N SER A 3 2.37 -22.24 15.07
CA SER A 3 1.17 -21.49 15.45
C SER A 3 0.71 -20.61 14.30
N SER A 4 -0.37 -21.01 13.64
CA SER A 4 -1.12 -20.21 12.67
C SER A 4 -1.97 -19.17 13.41
N ALA A 5 -1.34 -18.39 14.30
CA ALA A 5 -1.95 -17.18 14.79
C ALA A 5 -2.07 -16.26 13.57
N LEU A 6 -3.30 -15.84 13.25
CA LEU A 6 -3.51 -14.84 12.20
C LEU A 6 -2.56 -13.68 12.49
N PRO A 7 -1.61 -13.35 11.59
CA PRO A 7 -0.67 -12.30 11.89
C PRO A 7 -1.46 -11.00 12.08
N VAL A 8 -1.42 -10.52 13.32
CA VAL A 8 -2.17 -9.34 13.78
C VAL A 8 -1.63 -8.08 13.10
N ASN A 9 -0.40 -8.15 12.59
CA ASN A 9 0.36 -7.06 12.00
C ASN A 9 -0.39 -6.31 10.90
N TYR A 10 -1.22 -6.97 10.10
CA TYR A 10 -1.96 -6.32 9.00
C TYR A 10 -3.47 -6.25 9.23
N LEU A 11 -3.99 -6.79 10.33
CA LEU A 11 -5.42 -6.90 10.57
C LEU A 11 -6.10 -5.52 10.70
N PHE A 12 -5.36 -4.52 11.19
CA PHE A 12 -5.85 -3.14 11.35
C PHE A 12 -6.19 -2.45 10.02
N LEU A 13 -5.60 -2.91 8.91
CA LEU A 13 -5.84 -2.36 7.57
C LEU A 13 -7.12 -2.89 6.93
N LYS A 14 -7.78 -3.88 7.55
CA LYS A 14 -9.05 -4.43 7.10
C LYS A 14 -10.14 -3.37 6.94
N ARG A 15 -10.08 -2.29 7.74
CA ARG A 15 -11.02 -1.15 7.66
C ARG A 15 -10.89 -0.37 6.34
N PHE A 16 -9.73 -0.45 5.68
CA PHE A 16 -9.45 0.27 4.44
C PHE A 16 -9.60 -0.63 3.22
N ASP A 17 -8.97 -1.80 3.23
CA ASP A 17 -9.08 -2.77 2.15
C ASP A 17 -8.67 -4.18 2.64
N LEU A 18 -9.47 -5.19 2.27
CA LEU A 18 -9.18 -6.60 2.54
C LEU A 18 -7.97 -7.13 1.76
N GLN A 19 -7.69 -6.58 0.58
CA GLN A 19 -6.55 -6.96 -0.26
C GLN A 19 -5.21 -6.59 0.40
N LEU A 20 -5.15 -5.47 1.13
CA LEU A 20 -3.94 -5.09 1.90
C LEU A 20 -3.59 -6.18 2.93
N VAL A 21 -4.59 -6.68 3.65
CA VAL A 21 -4.40 -7.74 4.65
C VAL A 21 -3.94 -9.04 3.99
N ARG A 22 -4.51 -9.37 2.82
CA ARG A 22 -4.15 -10.57 2.06
C ARG A 22 -2.71 -10.50 1.55
N LEU A 23 -2.30 -9.37 0.96
CA LEU A 23 -0.94 -9.19 0.44
C LEU A 23 0.10 -9.15 1.56
N GLY A 24 -0.17 -8.45 2.66
CA GLY A 24 0.71 -8.43 3.83
C GLY A 24 0.92 -9.81 4.45
N ARG A 25 -0.16 -10.60 4.58
CA ARG A 25 -0.07 -11.99 5.08
C ARG A 25 0.74 -12.89 4.15
N LEU A 26 0.60 -12.72 2.83
CA LEU A 26 1.40 -13.48 1.87
C LEU A 26 2.87 -13.07 1.96
N ALA A 27 3.18 -11.78 2.05
CA ALA A 27 4.55 -11.29 2.21
C ALA A 27 5.22 -11.90 3.45
N GLU A 28 4.57 -11.89 4.61
CA GLU A 28 5.13 -12.51 5.83
C GLU A 28 5.40 -13.99 5.68
N ARG A 29 4.49 -14.73 5.03
CA ARG A 29 4.67 -16.17 4.78
C ARG A 29 5.86 -16.42 3.88
N TYR A 30 5.95 -15.71 2.75
CA TYR A 30 7.05 -15.88 1.80
C TYR A 30 8.37 -15.27 2.30
N CYS A 31 8.37 -14.42 3.33
CA CYS A 31 9.60 -13.83 3.86
C CYS A 31 10.62 -14.86 4.34
N LYS A 32 10.17 -16.03 4.80
CA LYS A 32 11.04 -17.13 5.22
C LYS A 32 11.31 -18.15 4.12
N ASP A 33 10.35 -18.38 3.23
CA ASP A 33 10.39 -19.46 2.24
C ASP A 33 10.95 -19.01 0.88
N ASP A 34 10.59 -17.80 0.43
CA ASP A 34 11.04 -17.22 -0.85
C ASP A 34 11.08 -15.67 -0.77
N PRO A 35 12.27 -15.10 -0.51
CA PRO A 35 12.41 -13.65 -0.35
C PRO A 35 12.11 -12.88 -1.65
N TYR A 36 12.27 -13.48 -2.83
CA TYR A 36 11.95 -12.82 -4.10
C TYR A 36 10.43 -12.64 -4.24
N THR A 37 9.67 -13.70 -3.98
CA THR A 37 8.20 -13.62 -3.97
C THR A 37 7.71 -12.69 -2.88
N CYS A 38 8.35 -12.66 -1.70
CA CYS A 38 8.03 -11.70 -0.63
C CYS A 38 8.13 -10.25 -1.13
N LEU A 39 9.24 -9.88 -1.77
CA LEU A 39 9.46 -8.53 -2.29
C LEU A 39 8.40 -8.12 -3.33
N ILE A 40 8.00 -9.04 -4.21
CA ILE A 40 6.92 -8.78 -5.19
C ILE A 40 5.59 -8.50 -4.47
N ARG A 41 5.26 -9.28 -3.43
CA ARG A 41 4.02 -9.05 -2.66
C ARG A 41 4.04 -7.74 -1.89
N LEU A 42 5.20 -7.34 -1.33
CA LEU A 42 5.37 -6.06 -0.66
C LEU A 42 5.24 -4.88 -1.63
N ARG A 43 5.73 -5.02 -2.87
CA ARG A 43 5.52 -4.01 -3.91
C ARG A 43 4.05 -3.84 -4.25
N GLN A 44 3.35 -4.93 -4.53
CA GLN A 44 1.89 -4.92 -4.80
C GLN A 44 1.10 -4.31 -3.64
N TYR A 45 1.50 -4.60 -2.41
CA TYR A 45 0.92 -4.01 -1.22
C TYR A 45 1.15 -2.48 -1.17
N GLY A 46 2.35 -2.02 -1.50
CA GLY A 46 2.71 -0.60 -1.58
C GLY A 46 1.96 0.16 -2.67
N ASP A 47 1.80 -0.44 -3.86
CA ASP A 47 1.01 0.12 -4.96
C ASP A 47 -0.45 0.35 -4.52
N LEU A 48 -1.07 -0.67 -3.91
CA LEU A 48 -2.46 -0.59 -3.47
C LEU A 48 -2.65 0.41 -2.31
N LEU A 49 -1.69 0.47 -1.38
CA LEU A 49 -1.70 1.47 -0.30
C LEU A 49 -1.58 2.90 -0.85
N ALA A 50 -0.70 3.11 -1.83
CA ALA A 50 -0.50 4.41 -2.46
C ALA A 50 -1.76 4.86 -3.19
N GLN A 51 -2.41 3.97 -3.94
CA GLN A 51 -3.67 4.25 -4.62
C GLN A 51 -4.77 4.63 -3.62
N LEU A 52 -5.00 3.82 -2.58
CA LEU A 52 -6.00 4.11 -1.55
C LEU A 52 -5.74 5.43 -0.83
N THR A 53 -4.47 5.78 -0.62
CA THR A 53 -4.09 7.07 -0.01
C THR A 53 -4.37 8.21 -0.98
N ALA A 54 -4.01 8.08 -2.26
CA ALA A 54 -4.27 9.10 -3.28
C ALA A 54 -5.78 9.34 -3.51
N THR A 55 -6.60 8.29 -3.45
CA THR A 55 -8.07 8.40 -3.50
C THR A 55 -8.63 9.20 -2.32
N LYS A 56 -8.14 8.95 -1.11
CA LYS A 56 -8.61 9.64 0.10
C LYS A 56 -8.23 11.12 0.18
N VAL A 57 -7.15 11.52 -0.47
CA VAL A 57 -6.71 12.94 -0.50
C VAL A 57 -7.31 13.67 -1.72
N GLU A 58 -8.32 13.10 -2.39
CA GLU A 58 -8.93 13.64 -3.62
C GLU A 58 -7.91 13.99 -4.73
N LEU A 59 -6.72 13.39 -4.67
CA LEU A 59 -5.66 13.58 -5.67
C LEU A 59 -5.77 12.58 -6.83
N TYR A 60 -6.76 11.68 -6.80
CA TYR A 60 -6.89 10.62 -7.79
C TYR A 60 -7.33 11.20 -9.14
N LYS A 61 -6.40 11.23 -10.10
CA LYS A 61 -6.68 11.66 -11.49
C LYS A 61 -6.62 10.51 -12.50
N ASP A 62 -6.00 9.35 -12.18
CA ASP A 62 -6.01 8.19 -13.08
C ASP A 62 -5.63 6.88 -12.39
N ALA A 63 -6.19 5.75 -12.86
CA ALA A 63 -6.05 4.42 -12.25
C ALA A 63 -4.83 3.59 -12.70
N HIS A 64 -4.01 4.14 -13.60
CA HIS A 64 -2.84 3.46 -14.19
C HIS A 64 -1.47 3.97 -13.69
N GLU A 65 -1.45 4.85 -12.68
CA GLU A 65 -0.20 5.42 -12.15
C GLU A 65 0.56 4.43 -11.24
N ASN A 66 1.88 4.39 -11.40
CA ASN A 66 2.80 3.53 -10.66
C ASN A 66 3.07 4.12 -9.26
N GLN A 67 3.39 3.30 -8.25
CA GLN A 67 3.67 3.79 -6.88
C GLN A 67 4.74 4.89 -6.82
N VAL A 68 5.74 4.83 -7.69
CA VAL A 68 6.81 5.85 -7.77
C VAL A 68 6.25 7.21 -8.15
N ASP A 69 5.31 7.25 -9.10
CA ASP A 69 4.68 8.49 -9.58
C ASP A 69 3.75 9.07 -8.50
N LEU A 70 3.00 8.20 -7.82
CA LEU A 70 2.14 8.58 -6.69
C LEU A 70 2.95 9.15 -5.52
N LEU A 71 4.06 8.50 -5.15
CA LEU A 71 4.95 8.97 -4.08
C LEU A 71 5.70 10.25 -4.48
N GLY A 72 6.08 10.40 -5.75
CA GLY A 72 6.69 11.62 -6.27
C GLY A 72 5.76 12.82 -6.13
N ARG A 73 4.48 12.66 -6.49
CA ARG A 73 3.47 13.70 -6.36
C ARG A 73 3.10 14.01 -4.89
N ALA A 74 3.08 13.00 -4.03
CA ALA A 74 2.87 13.18 -2.59
C ALA A 74 4.07 13.85 -1.89
N ARG A 75 5.29 13.67 -2.43
CA ARG A 75 6.53 14.26 -1.91
C ARG A 75 6.73 15.71 -2.36
N SER A 76 6.15 16.13 -3.49
CA SER A 76 6.12 17.54 -3.86
C SER A 76 5.40 18.33 -2.75
N PRO A 77 6.01 19.41 -2.22
CA PRO A 77 5.41 20.19 -1.14
C PRO A 77 4.19 20.96 -1.65
N ARG A 78 3.04 20.30 -1.73
CA ARG A 78 1.74 20.93 -1.96
C ARG A 78 1.18 21.52 -0.67
N LEU A 79 2.05 22.24 0.05
CA LEU A 79 1.66 23.24 1.06
C LEU A 79 1.90 24.67 0.56
N SER A 80 2.36 24.88 -0.68
CA SER A 80 2.27 26.22 -1.30
C SER A 80 0.91 26.38 -1.98
N VAL A 81 -0.03 26.89 -1.20
CA VAL A 81 -0.88 28.04 -1.56
C VAL A 81 -1.10 28.24 -3.07
N THR A 82 -2.31 27.91 -3.53
CA THR A 82 -3.14 28.83 -4.32
C THR A 82 -4.59 28.33 -4.29
N CYS A 83 -5.28 28.70 -3.22
CA CYS A 83 -6.62 29.24 -3.40
C CYS A 83 -6.48 30.50 -4.25
N TYR A 84 -7.06 30.51 -5.45
CA TYR A 84 -7.61 31.71 -6.11
C TYR A 84 -8.51 31.24 -7.25
N GLY A 85 -9.78 31.01 -6.89
CA GLY A 85 -10.93 31.50 -7.62
C GLY A 85 -11.62 32.49 -6.70
#